data_AF-A0A7X5VRN1-F1
#
_entry.id   AF-A0A7X5VRN1-F1
#
_cell.length_a   1.000
_cell.length_b   1.000
_cell.length_c   1.000
_cell.angle_alpha   90.00
_cell.angle_beta   90.00
_cell.angle_gamma   90.00
#
_symmetry.space_group_name_H-M   'P 1'
#
loop_
_entity.id
_entity.type
_entity.pdbx_description
1 polymer ?
#
loop_
_entity_poly.entity_id
_entity_poly.type
_entity_poly.pdbx_seq_one_letter_code
_entity_poly.pdbx_strand_id
1 'polypeptide(L)'
;MECKQWNETWVAYLYDECSAEERDIIAAHLDRCDGCRERMNELAATREVLASSASEIAAPPRVIVLPAASPRTPSTWSFAGGFAAAAAMFAIGLFVGVTWFTPEPVEQTILEMGEDPIAVDRGGTQPDPNYLQIRNEYEQLDNRLGRIENWLPESQGDSPPALATWDRVQSEVGTVRQQLDLRRSEDLRLMLEWILAADQESRLRDARTLQTLGIVHATTNPNVRER
;
A
#
# COMPACT_ATOMS: atom_id res chain seq x y z
N MET A 1 -8.64 -24.64 -34.36
CA MET A 1 -8.35 -24.64 -32.91
C MET A 1 -8.79 -25.95 -32.34
N GLU A 2 -7.92 -26.61 -31.59
CA GLU A 2 -8.30 -27.77 -30.80
C GLU A 2 -9.24 -27.35 -29.67
N CYS A 3 -10.17 -28.22 -29.25
CA CYS A 3 -11.15 -27.90 -28.20
C CYS A 3 -10.50 -27.41 -26.89
N LYS A 4 -9.25 -27.80 -26.60
CA LYS A 4 -8.51 -27.39 -25.40
C LYS A 4 -8.08 -25.91 -25.42
N GLN A 5 -7.83 -25.34 -26.60
CA GLN A 5 -7.38 -23.96 -26.76
C GLN A 5 -8.51 -22.94 -26.57
N TRP A 6 -9.77 -23.39 -26.59
CA TRP A 6 -10.93 -22.52 -26.46
C TRP A 6 -11.23 -22.08 -25.02
N ASN A 7 -10.62 -22.69 -24.01
CA ASN A 7 -10.90 -22.38 -22.60
C ASN A 7 -10.67 -20.90 -22.28
N GLU A 8 -9.57 -20.31 -22.74
CA GLU A 8 -9.27 -18.89 -22.47
C GLU A 8 -10.29 -17.97 -23.17
N THR A 9 -10.66 -18.30 -24.41
CA THR A 9 -11.63 -17.52 -25.19
C THR A 9 -13.05 -17.64 -24.63
N TRP A 10 -13.42 -18.78 -24.04
CA TRP A 10 -14.73 -18.97 -23.39
C TRP A 10 -14.90 -18.11 -22.15
N VAL A 11 -13.83 -17.87 -21.39
CA VAL A 11 -13.87 -16.96 -20.23
C VAL A 11 -14.20 -15.55 -20.72
N ALA A 12 -13.48 -15.05 -21.73
CA ALA A 12 -13.79 -13.75 -22.33
C ALA A 12 -15.23 -13.67 -22.86
N TYR A 13 -15.73 -14.75 -23.47
CA TYR A 13 -17.12 -14.84 -23.93
C TYR A 13 -18.14 -14.77 -22.79
N LEU A 14 -17.92 -15.51 -21.69
CA LEU A 14 -18.79 -15.47 -20.52
C LEU A 14 -18.89 -14.07 -19.91
N TYR A 15 -17.78 -13.35 -19.84
CA TYR A 15 -17.73 -12.02 -19.24
C TYR A 15 -18.08 -10.89 -20.21
N ASP A 16 -18.53 -11.21 -21.43
CA ASP A 16 -18.89 -10.26 -22.49
C ASP A 16 -17.69 -9.37 -22.91
N GLU A 17 -16.47 -9.86 -22.72
CA GLU A 17 -15.21 -9.17 -23.01
C GLU A 17 -14.68 -9.46 -24.43
N CYS A 18 -15.33 -10.37 -25.16
CA CYS A 18 -14.99 -10.70 -26.55
C CYS A 18 -15.59 -9.71 -27.57
N SER A 19 -14.86 -9.48 -28.64
CA SER A 19 -15.31 -8.72 -29.81
C SER A 19 -16.49 -9.42 -30.53
N ALA A 20 -17.23 -8.68 -31.36
CA ALA A 20 -18.36 -9.25 -32.12
C ALA A 20 -17.91 -10.38 -33.06
N GLU A 21 -16.77 -10.22 -33.71
CA GLU A 21 -16.19 -11.24 -34.60
C GLU A 21 -15.85 -12.53 -33.83
N GLU A 22 -15.24 -12.41 -32.65
CA GLU A 22 -14.92 -13.57 -31.80
C GLU A 22 -16.18 -14.29 -31.31
N ARG A 23 -17.25 -13.55 -30.97
CA ARG A 23 -18.54 -14.16 -30.59
C ARG A 23 -19.09 -15.04 -31.71
N ASP A 24 -19.06 -14.56 -32.94
CA ASP A 24 -19.58 -15.31 -34.09
C ASP A 24 -18.79 -16.60 -34.31
N ILE A 25 -17.45 -16.55 -34.16
CA ILE A 25 -16.60 -17.73 -34.30
C ILE A 25 -16.88 -18.73 -33.15
N ILE A 26 -17.04 -18.26 -31.91
CA ILE A 26 -17.35 -19.10 -30.74
C ILE A 26 -18.73 -19.75 -30.92
N ALA A 27 -19.74 -18.98 -31.30
CA ALA A 27 -21.09 -19.48 -31.56
C ALA A 27 -21.08 -20.58 -32.64
N ALA A 28 -20.39 -20.33 -33.75
CA ALA A 28 -20.24 -21.31 -34.83
C ALA A 28 -19.51 -22.60 -34.40
N HIS A 29 -18.62 -22.53 -33.40
CA HIS A 29 -17.97 -23.71 -32.82
C HIS A 29 -18.91 -24.47 -31.87
N LEU A 30 -19.62 -23.75 -30.99
CA LEU A 30 -20.58 -24.34 -30.04
C LEU A 30 -21.73 -25.05 -30.75
N ASP A 31 -22.13 -24.57 -31.94
CA ASP A 31 -23.13 -25.25 -32.79
C ASP A 31 -22.65 -26.62 -33.31
N ARG A 32 -21.33 -26.81 -33.47
CA ARG A 32 -20.75 -28.04 -34.06
C ARG A 32 -20.18 -29.02 -33.03
N CYS A 33 -19.91 -28.57 -31.81
CA CYS A 33 -19.24 -29.38 -30.80
C CYS A 33 -20.06 -29.48 -29.51
N ASP A 34 -20.78 -30.60 -29.34
CA ASP A 34 -21.63 -30.84 -28.18
C ASP A 34 -20.84 -30.86 -26.86
N GLY A 35 -19.62 -31.42 -26.84
CA GLY A 35 -18.79 -31.45 -25.64
C GLY A 35 -18.32 -30.06 -25.18
N CYS A 36 -18.09 -29.14 -26.13
CA CYS A 36 -17.78 -27.75 -25.80
C CYS A 36 -19.04 -27.02 -25.29
N ARG A 37 -20.20 -27.33 -25.86
CA ARG A 37 -21.49 -26.79 -25.41
C ARG A 37 -21.86 -27.24 -23.99
N GLU A 38 -21.65 -28.51 -23.68
CA GLU A 38 -21.87 -29.05 -22.33
C GLU A 38 -21.00 -28.36 -21.29
N ARG A 39 -19.68 -28.24 -21.55
CA ARG A 39 -18.77 -27.48 -20.68
C ARG A 39 -19.17 -26.02 -20.52
N MET A 40 -19.66 -25.39 -21.59
CA MET A 40 -20.12 -24.00 -21.54
C MET A 40 -21.32 -23.85 -20.60
N ASN A 41 -22.25 -24.80 -20.64
CA ASN A 41 -23.40 -24.85 -19.75
C ASN A 41 -22.98 -25.13 -18.29
N GLU A 42 -22.01 -26.02 -18.04
CA GLU A 42 -21.47 -26.28 -16.70
C GLU A 42 -20.83 -25.02 -16.08
N LEU A 43 -20.04 -24.29 -16.87
CA LEU A 43 -19.44 -23.03 -16.43
C LEU A 43 -20.51 -21.96 -16.14
N ALA A 44 -21.53 -21.86 -16.99
CA ALA A 44 -22.65 -20.94 -16.79
C ALA A 44 -23.43 -21.27 -15.50
N ALA A 45 -23.72 -22.55 -15.26
CA ALA A 45 -24.37 -23.02 -14.03
C ALA A 45 -23.52 -22.72 -12.78
N THR A 46 -22.20 -22.94 -12.86
CA THR A 46 -21.28 -22.60 -11.77
C THR A 46 -21.32 -21.10 -11.44
N ARG A 47 -21.36 -20.25 -12.47
CA ARG A 47 -21.49 -18.80 -12.29
C ARG A 47 -22.82 -18.40 -11.66
N GLU A 48 -23.91 -19.05 -12.03
CA GLU A 48 -25.22 -18.81 -11.42
C GLU A 48 -25.22 -19.15 -9.92
N VAL A 49 -24.60 -20.28 -9.54
CA VAL A 49 -24.42 -20.65 -8.12
C VAL A 49 -23.58 -19.60 -7.38
N LEU A 50 -22.47 -19.15 -7.96
CA LEU A 50 -21.63 -18.11 -7.37
C LEU A 50 -22.38 -16.76 -7.26
N ALA A 51 -23.16 -16.39 -8.27
CA ALA A 51 -23.96 -15.16 -8.26
C ALA A 51 -25.05 -15.19 -7.18
N SER A 52 -25.72 -16.34 -7.01
CA SER A 52 -26.75 -16.50 -5.97
C SER A 52 -26.18 -16.43 -4.55
N SER A 53 -24.99 -16.99 -4.33
CA SER A 53 -24.30 -16.96 -3.03
C SER A 53 -23.64 -15.61 -2.73
N ALA A 54 -23.23 -14.85 -3.74
CA ALA A 54 -22.68 -13.51 -3.56
C ALA A 54 -23.70 -12.50 -3.00
N SER A 55 -25.00 -12.75 -3.17
CA SER A 55 -26.08 -11.85 -2.71
C SER A 55 -26.21 -11.76 -1.18
N GLU A 56 -25.74 -12.77 -0.44
CA GLU A 56 -25.78 -12.75 1.04
C GLU A 56 -24.54 -12.13 1.67
N ILE A 57 -23.49 -11.91 0.89
CA ILE A 57 -22.31 -11.19 1.36
C ILE A 57 -22.70 -9.72 1.43
N ALA A 58 -23.11 -9.29 2.62
CA ALA A 58 -23.32 -7.88 2.96
C ALA A 58 -22.19 -7.07 2.32
N ALA A 59 -22.56 -6.19 1.38
CA ALA A 59 -21.60 -5.47 0.55
C ALA A 59 -20.46 -4.99 1.44
N PRO A 60 -19.20 -5.36 1.15
CA PRO A 60 -18.07 -5.01 2.00
C PRO A 60 -18.15 -3.51 2.24
N PRO A 61 -18.02 -3.04 3.50
CA PRO A 61 -18.18 -1.64 3.83
C PRO A 61 -17.30 -0.86 2.87
N ARG A 62 -17.91 -0.09 1.97
CA ARG A 62 -17.18 0.70 1.00
C ARG A 62 -16.39 1.71 1.82
N VAL A 63 -15.10 1.44 2.01
CA VAL A 63 -14.18 2.40 2.58
C VAL A 63 -14.06 3.49 1.53
N ILE A 64 -14.91 4.52 1.67
CA ILE A 64 -14.75 5.76 0.91
C ILE A 64 -13.47 6.36 1.46
N VAL A 65 -12.35 6.08 0.80
CA VAL A 65 -11.12 6.82 1.00
C VAL A 65 -11.41 8.21 0.46
N LEU A 66 -11.82 9.13 1.35
CA LEU A 66 -11.86 10.53 0.99
C LEU A 66 -10.45 10.89 0.53
N PRO A 67 -10.28 11.40 -0.70
CA PRO A 67 -8.97 11.87 -1.13
C PRO A 67 -8.51 12.88 -0.07
N ALA A 68 -7.36 12.63 0.55
CA ALA A 68 -6.76 13.55 1.49
C ALA A 68 -6.81 14.93 0.83
N ALA A 69 -7.51 15.88 1.47
CA ALA A 69 -7.73 17.20 0.91
C ALA A 69 -6.40 17.70 0.35
N SER A 70 -6.36 18.01 -0.96
CA SER A 70 -5.11 18.40 -1.62
C SER A 70 -4.43 19.42 -0.73
N PRO A 71 -3.15 19.22 -0.34
CA PRO A 71 -2.47 20.17 0.51
C PRO A 71 -2.63 21.54 -0.16
N ARG A 72 -3.35 22.45 0.52
CA ARG A 72 -3.48 23.83 0.03
C ARG A 72 -2.07 24.33 -0.10
N THR A 73 -1.59 24.48 -1.33
CA THR A 73 -0.28 25.06 -1.60
C THR A 73 -0.30 26.44 -0.92
N PRO A 74 0.55 26.68 0.10
CA PRO A 74 0.60 27.99 0.71
C PRO A 74 0.97 28.96 -0.40
N SER A 75 0.08 29.92 -0.66
CA SER A 75 0.31 31.01 -1.61
C SER A 75 1.67 31.64 -1.31
N THR A 76 2.60 31.40 -2.23
CA THR A 76 3.99 31.89 -2.19
C THR A 76 4.09 33.42 -2.16
N TRP A 77 2.98 34.12 -2.37
CA TRP A 77 2.90 35.57 -2.33
C TRP A 77 2.95 36.17 -0.92
N SER A 78 2.73 35.37 0.13
CA SER A 78 2.74 35.87 1.52
C SER A 78 4.16 36.00 2.10
N PHE A 79 5.16 35.34 1.50
CA PHE A 79 6.54 35.32 2.01
C PHE A 79 7.43 36.44 1.46
N ALA A 80 7.06 37.10 0.36
CA ALA A 80 7.86 38.16 -0.23
C ALA A 80 7.91 39.44 0.64
N GLY A 81 6.91 39.67 1.50
CA GLY A 81 6.89 40.83 2.41
C GLY A 81 7.78 40.68 3.65
N GLY A 82 8.07 39.45 4.08
CA GLY A 82 8.83 39.19 5.32
C GLY A 82 10.34 39.39 5.19
N PHE A 83 10.91 39.11 4.02
CA PHE A 83 12.37 39.19 3.80
C PHE A 83 12.90 40.61 3.60
N ALA A 84 12.06 41.55 3.17
CA ALA A 84 12.49 42.95 2.99
C ALA A 84 12.88 43.63 4.33
N ALA A 85 12.21 43.27 5.43
CA ALA A 85 12.50 43.83 6.76
C ALA A 85 13.81 43.27 7.37
N ALA A 86 14.14 42.00 7.10
CA ALA A 86 15.35 41.37 7.62
C ALA A 86 16.63 41.87 6.90
N ALA A 87 16.55 42.14 5.60
CA ALA A 87 17.68 42.68 4.83
C ALA A 87 18.09 44.09 5.27
N ALA A 88 17.13 44.93 5.67
CA ALA A 88 17.41 46.28 6.16
C ALA A 88 18.18 46.28 7.50
N MET A 89 17.83 45.35 8.42
CA MET A 89 18.54 45.18 9.69
C MET A 89 19.98 44.69 9.50
N PHE A 90 20.22 43.80 8.52
CA PHE A 90 21.56 43.27 8.23
C PHE A 90 22.49 44.33 7.61
N ALA A 91 21.95 45.23 6.78
CA ALA A 91 22.72 46.32 6.16
C ALA A 91 23.21 47.37 7.19
N ILE A 92 22.42 47.67 8.23
CA ILE A 92 22.83 48.59 9.29
C ILE A 92 23.91 47.96 10.18
N GLY A 93 23.82 46.65 10.46
CA GLY A 93 24.82 45.94 11.25
C GLY A 93 26.21 45.87 10.59
N LEU A 94 26.27 45.69 9.27
CA LEU A 94 27.54 45.65 8.53
C LEU A 94 28.26 47.01 8.48
N PHE A 95 27.52 48.13 8.43
CA PHE A 95 28.16 49.45 8.34
C PHE A 95 28.86 49.86 9.64
N VAL A 96 28.35 49.42 10.80
CA VAL A 96 29.00 49.68 12.10
C VAL A 96 30.22 48.76 12.30
N GLY A 97 30.13 47.50 11.88
CA GLY A 97 31.21 46.52 12.05
C GLY A 97 32.49 46.82 11.26
N VAL A 98 32.38 47.37 10.05
CA VAL A 98 33.54 47.61 9.16
C VAL A 98 34.42 48.78 9.61
N THR A 99 33.93 49.70 10.44
CA THR A 99 34.74 50.85 10.91
C THR A 99 35.64 50.53 12.11
N TRP A 100 35.40 49.42 12.81
CA TRP A 100 36.15 49.07 14.04
C TRP A 100 37.13 47.90 13.88
N PHE A 101 37.01 47.11 12.80
CA PHE A 101 37.93 46.01 12.52
C PHE A 101 38.67 46.30 11.21
N THR A 102 39.91 46.74 11.31
CA THR A 102 40.88 46.63 10.22
C THR A 102 41.44 45.21 10.22
N PRO A 103 41.04 44.31 9.29
CA PRO A 103 41.65 42.99 9.19
C PRO A 103 43.08 43.11 8.66
N GLU A 104 44.03 42.42 9.31
CA GLU A 104 45.32 42.11 8.71
C GLU A 104 45.12 41.34 7.39
N PRO A 105 45.96 41.57 6.36
CA PRO A 105 45.84 40.91 5.08
C PRO A 105 46.16 39.42 5.23
N VAL A 106 45.12 38.58 5.21
CA VAL A 106 45.25 37.13 5.06
C VAL A 106 45.53 36.83 3.59
N GLU A 107 46.69 36.21 3.31
CA GLU A 107 47.08 35.73 1.99
C GLU A 107 45.98 34.87 1.37
N GLN A 108 45.48 35.31 0.22
CA GLN A 108 44.51 34.58 -0.59
C GLN A 108 45.17 33.34 -1.17
N THR A 109 44.87 32.18 -0.58
CA THR A 109 45.10 30.90 -1.25
C THR A 109 44.05 30.77 -2.35
N ILE A 110 44.49 30.93 -3.59
CA ILE A 110 43.70 30.73 -4.80
C ILE A 110 43.30 29.25 -4.84
N LEU A 111 42.02 28.96 -4.60
CA LEU A 111 41.44 27.65 -4.87
C LEU A 111 40.83 27.68 -6.27
N GLU A 112 41.60 27.05 -7.14
CA GLU A 112 41.40 26.74 -8.55
C GLU A 112 39.98 26.20 -8.81
N MET A 113 39.25 26.89 -9.68
CA MET A 113 37.89 26.58 -10.08
C MET A 113 37.97 25.52 -11.18
N GLY A 114 37.86 24.25 -10.79
CA GLY A 114 37.74 23.11 -11.71
C GLY A 114 36.35 23.03 -12.31
N GLU A 115 36.27 23.17 -13.63
CA GLU A 115 35.16 22.74 -14.47
C GLU A 115 34.97 21.23 -14.34
N ASP A 116 33.75 20.78 -13.96
CA ASP A 116 33.19 19.51 -14.44
C ASP A 116 31.67 19.42 -14.14
N PRO A 117 30.91 18.62 -14.92
CA PRO A 117 29.47 18.79 -15.11
C PRO A 117 28.63 18.21 -13.97
N ILE A 118 27.56 18.93 -13.62
CA ILE A 118 26.33 18.53 -12.93
C ILE A 118 26.32 17.06 -12.47
N ALA A 119 26.96 16.81 -11.32
CA ALA A 119 26.67 15.65 -10.52
C ALA A 119 25.28 15.87 -9.91
N VAL A 120 24.32 15.03 -10.30
CA VAL A 120 23.08 14.87 -9.55
C VAL A 120 23.50 14.47 -8.14
N ASP A 121 23.29 15.38 -7.20
CA ASP A 121 23.46 15.16 -5.77
C ASP A 121 22.50 14.03 -5.38
N ARG A 122 23.02 12.81 -5.46
CA ARG A 122 22.47 11.60 -4.85
C ARG A 122 22.71 11.75 -3.35
N GLY A 123 22.03 12.74 -2.77
CA GLY A 123 22.02 13.02 -1.34
C GLY A 123 21.61 11.73 -0.64
N GLY A 124 22.55 11.19 0.14
CA GLY A 124 22.37 10.01 0.95
C GLY A 124 21.27 10.25 1.98
N THR A 125 20.03 10.10 1.56
CA THR A 125 18.93 9.80 2.46
C THR A 125 19.26 8.44 3.04
N GLN A 126 19.70 8.47 4.29
CA GLN A 126 19.88 7.29 5.11
C GLN A 126 18.63 6.42 4.89
N PRO A 127 18.77 5.18 4.41
CA PRO A 127 17.63 4.34 4.06
C PRO A 127 16.71 4.29 5.28
N ASP A 128 15.44 4.65 5.06
CA ASP A 128 14.40 4.60 6.08
C ASP A 128 14.55 3.26 6.83
N PRO A 129 14.69 3.25 8.17
CA PRO A 129 14.83 2.01 8.94
C PRO A 129 13.72 1.00 8.62
N ASN A 130 12.55 1.45 8.15
CA ASN A 130 11.48 0.57 7.69
C ASN A 130 11.83 -0.21 6.42
N TYR A 131 12.66 0.32 5.51
CA TYR A 131 13.06 -0.36 4.28
C TYR A 131 13.92 -1.61 4.56
N LEU A 132 14.82 -1.52 5.54
CA LEU A 132 15.64 -2.67 5.95
C LEU A 132 14.79 -3.75 6.62
N GLN A 133 13.76 -3.35 7.37
CA GLN A 133 12.82 -4.30 7.99
C GLN A 133 11.99 -5.03 6.93
N ILE A 134 11.43 -4.31 5.96
CA ILE A 134 10.65 -4.88 4.86
C ILE A 134 11.52 -5.86 4.05
N ARG A 135 12.76 -5.50 3.74
CA ARG A 135 13.67 -6.38 3.00
C ARG A 135 13.96 -7.69 3.75
N ASN A 136 14.19 -7.62 5.06
CA ASN A 136 14.41 -8.82 5.87
C ASN A 136 13.16 -9.71 5.94
N GLU A 137 11.97 -9.13 5.94
CA GLU A 137 10.70 -9.88 5.89
C GLU A 137 10.54 -10.62 4.55
N TYR A 138 10.88 -9.97 3.44
CA TYR A 138 10.89 -10.63 2.11
C TYR A 138 11.89 -11.78 2.04
N GLU A 139 13.11 -11.59 2.53
CA GLU A 139 14.12 -12.66 2.56
C GLU A 139 13.68 -13.82 3.47
N GLN A 140 12.96 -13.57 4.57
CA GLN A 140 12.37 -14.63 5.38
C GLN A 140 11.24 -15.37 4.65
N LEU A 141 10.38 -14.66 3.91
CA LEU A 141 9.30 -15.25 3.12
C LEU A 141 9.85 -16.16 2.02
N ASP A 142 10.87 -15.71 1.30
CA ASP A 142 11.49 -16.47 0.22
C ASP A 142 12.16 -17.76 0.76
N ASN A 143 12.87 -17.64 1.88
CA ASN A 143 13.41 -18.80 2.60
C ASN A 143 12.34 -19.77 3.14
N ARG A 144 11.11 -19.30 3.39
CA ARG A 144 10.00 -20.18 3.79
C ARG A 144 9.38 -20.88 2.59
N LEU A 145 9.22 -20.17 1.47
CA LEU A 145 8.71 -20.74 0.22
C LEU A 145 9.64 -21.82 -0.32
N GLY A 146 10.94 -21.54 -0.40
CA GLY A 146 11.93 -22.55 -0.81
C GLY A 146 12.00 -23.75 0.14
N ARG A 147 11.63 -23.59 1.41
CA ARG A 147 11.50 -24.72 2.34
C ARG A 147 10.26 -25.56 2.05
N ILE A 148 9.14 -24.94 1.69
CA ILE A 148 7.91 -25.66 1.33
C ILE A 148 8.12 -26.43 0.02
N GLU A 149 8.75 -25.82 -0.98
CA GLU A 149 9.08 -26.50 -2.24
C GLU A 149 10.00 -27.70 -2.01
N ASN A 150 11.03 -27.56 -1.16
CA ASN A 150 11.91 -28.68 -0.81
C ASN A 150 11.25 -29.74 0.09
N TRP A 151 10.14 -29.41 0.77
CA TRP A 151 9.37 -30.37 1.57
C TRP A 151 8.33 -31.12 0.76
N LEU A 152 8.01 -30.71 -0.47
CA LEU A 152 7.28 -31.58 -1.38
C LEU A 152 8.25 -32.68 -1.82
N PRO A 153 8.06 -33.94 -1.39
CA PRO A 153 8.86 -35.03 -1.92
C PRO A 153 8.60 -35.06 -3.42
N GLU A 154 9.63 -34.75 -4.20
CA GLU A 154 9.64 -34.93 -5.64
C GLU A 154 9.19 -36.37 -5.88
N SER A 155 7.98 -36.53 -6.40
CA SER A 155 7.28 -37.81 -6.49
C SER A 155 7.95 -38.65 -7.57
N GLN A 156 9.14 -39.15 -7.25
CA GLN A 156 9.99 -39.94 -8.11
C GLN A 156 9.59 -41.40 -7.92
N GLY A 157 8.45 -41.75 -8.51
CA GLY A 157 7.96 -43.12 -8.53
C GLY A 157 6.72 -43.24 -9.40
N ASP A 158 6.87 -43.90 -10.56
CA ASP A 158 5.82 -44.30 -11.51
C ASP A 158 4.76 -45.26 -10.93
N SER A 159 4.63 -45.33 -9.60
CA SER A 159 3.53 -46.05 -8.96
C SER A 159 2.39 -45.08 -8.73
N PRO A 160 1.21 -45.29 -9.35
CA PRO A 160 0.04 -44.47 -9.05
C PRO A 160 -0.16 -44.52 -7.52
N PRO A 161 -0.31 -43.36 -6.85
CA PRO A 161 -0.45 -43.34 -5.40
C PRO A 161 -1.59 -44.29 -5.05
N ALA A 162 -1.31 -45.30 -4.23
CA ALA A 162 -2.33 -46.16 -3.66
C ALA A 162 -3.40 -45.22 -3.10
N LEU A 163 -4.56 -45.19 -3.77
CA LEU A 163 -5.62 -44.20 -3.59
C LEU A 163 -5.71 -43.85 -2.12
N ALA A 164 -5.23 -42.66 -1.75
CA ALA A 164 -5.41 -42.16 -0.40
C ALA A 164 -6.90 -42.29 -0.14
N THR A 165 -7.26 -43.15 0.82
CA THR A 165 -8.67 -43.40 1.11
C THR A 165 -9.30 -42.05 1.39
N TRP A 166 -10.48 -41.81 0.82
CA TRP A 166 -11.20 -40.54 0.93
C TRP A 166 -11.26 -40.04 2.39
N ASP A 167 -11.38 -40.96 3.35
CA ASP A 167 -11.32 -40.70 4.79
C ASP A 167 -10.04 -39.98 5.24
N ARG A 168 -8.86 -40.36 4.69
CA ARG A 168 -7.59 -39.71 5.01
C ARG A 168 -7.57 -38.28 4.50
N VAL A 169 -7.98 -38.06 3.25
CA VAL A 169 -8.07 -36.71 2.67
C VAL A 169 -9.02 -35.84 3.49
N GLN A 170 -10.18 -36.39 3.86
CA GLN A 170 -11.17 -35.66 4.65
C GLN A 170 -10.65 -35.31 6.06
N SER A 171 -9.88 -36.21 6.68
CA SER A 171 -9.25 -35.93 7.98
C SER A 171 -8.18 -34.84 7.90
N GLU A 172 -7.33 -34.84 6.87
CA GLU A 172 -6.29 -33.84 6.66
C GLU A 172 -6.90 -32.47 6.27
N VAL A 173 -7.96 -32.45 5.45
CA VAL A 173 -8.69 -31.20 5.16
C VAL A 173 -9.32 -30.64 6.44
N GLY A 174 -9.82 -31.50 7.33
CA GLY A 174 -10.36 -31.11 8.62
C GLY A 174 -9.32 -30.44 9.52
N THR A 175 -8.12 -31.01 9.63
CA THR A 175 -7.03 -30.44 10.43
C THR A 175 -6.54 -29.11 9.87
N VAL A 176 -6.38 -29.00 8.54
CA VAL A 176 -5.99 -27.76 7.87
C VAL A 176 -7.03 -26.67 8.11
N ARG A 177 -8.33 -26.99 8.00
CA ARG A 177 -9.41 -26.02 8.25
C ARG A 177 -9.40 -25.53 9.69
N GLN A 178 -9.23 -26.44 10.66
CA GLN A 178 -9.13 -26.08 12.08
C GLN A 178 -7.92 -25.17 12.36
N GLN A 179 -6.76 -25.44 11.74
CA GLN A 179 -5.59 -24.57 11.88
C GLN A 179 -5.82 -23.18 11.29
N LEU A 180 -6.53 -23.11 10.16
CA LEU A 180 -6.83 -21.85 9.49
C LEU A 180 -7.82 -21.00 10.32
N ASP A 181 -8.82 -21.63 10.93
CA ASP A 181 -9.76 -20.97 11.83
C ASP A 181 -9.07 -20.44 13.10
N LEU A 182 -8.12 -21.20 13.66
CA LEU A 182 -7.32 -20.75 14.80
C LEU A 182 -6.48 -19.51 14.45
N ARG A 183 -5.75 -19.54 13.33
CA ARG A 183 -4.95 -18.38 12.87
C ARG A 183 -5.83 -17.17 12.61
N ARG A 184 -6.98 -17.36 11.95
CA ARG A 184 -7.92 -16.27 11.67
C ARG A 184 -8.44 -15.64 12.96
N SER A 185 -8.70 -16.44 13.99
CA SER A 185 -9.13 -15.92 15.30
C SER A 185 -8.04 -15.10 15.99
N GLU A 186 -6.78 -15.51 15.86
CA GLU A 186 -5.63 -14.79 16.40
C GLU A 186 -5.38 -13.47 15.67
N ASP A 187 -5.46 -13.48 14.34
CA ASP A 187 -5.35 -12.27 13.51
C ASP A 187 -6.46 -11.27 13.81
N LEU A 188 -7.71 -11.74 13.94
CA LEU A 188 -8.83 -10.87 14.33
C LEU A 188 -8.64 -10.27 15.72
N ARG A 189 -8.08 -11.03 16.66
CA ARG A 189 -7.75 -10.53 18.00
C ARG A 189 -6.70 -9.43 17.94
N LEU A 190 -5.64 -9.63 17.16
CA LEU A 190 -4.56 -8.66 17.00
C LEU A 190 -5.04 -7.38 16.30
N MET A 191 -5.89 -7.51 15.28
CA MET A 191 -6.52 -6.35 14.63
C MET A 191 -7.41 -5.55 15.60
N LEU A 192 -8.22 -6.23 16.43
CA LEU A 192 -9.04 -5.56 17.43
C LEU A 192 -8.20 -4.82 18.48
N GLU A 193 -7.10 -5.43 18.92
CA GLU A 193 -6.16 -4.79 19.85
C GLU A 193 -5.55 -3.52 19.25
N TRP A 194 -5.15 -3.57 17.98
CA TRP A 194 -4.66 -2.39 17.25
C TRP A 194 -5.71 -1.29 17.11
N ILE A 195 -6.95 -1.64 16.78
CA ILE A 195 -8.05 -0.66 16.67
C ILE A 195 -8.29 0.03 18.01
N LEU A 196 -8.28 -0.72 19.12
CA LEU A 196 -8.46 -0.17 20.46
C LEU A 196 -7.29 0.73 20.87
N ALA A 197 -6.05 0.34 20.55
CA ALA A 197 -4.87 1.16 20.80
C ALA A 197 -4.91 2.48 20.00
N ALA A 198 -5.31 2.42 18.73
CA ALA A 198 -5.45 3.60 17.89
C ALA A 198 -6.57 4.54 18.38
N ASP A 199 -7.71 4.01 18.84
CA ASP A 199 -8.80 4.82 19.43
C ASP A 199 -8.33 5.54 20.69
N GLN A 200 -7.60 4.84 21.57
CA GLN A 200 -7.02 5.45 22.78
C GLN A 200 -6.04 6.57 22.44
N GLU A 201 -5.17 6.36 21.45
CA GLU A 201 -4.24 7.39 21.01
C GLU A 201 -4.97 8.62 20.43
N SER A 202 -6.03 8.41 19.64
CA SER A 202 -6.87 9.48 19.11
C SER A 202 -7.50 10.31 20.23
N ARG A 203 -8.09 9.66 21.23
CA ARG A 203 -8.69 10.35 22.39
C ARG A 203 -7.67 11.17 23.18
N LEU A 204 -6.44 10.69 23.31
CA LEU A 204 -5.37 11.44 23.96
C LEU A 204 -4.96 12.67 23.14
N ARG A 205 -4.94 12.57 21.81
CA ARG A 205 -4.69 13.72 20.93
C ARG A 205 -5.82 14.75 21.05
N ASP A 206 -7.07 14.31 21.08
CA ASP A 206 -8.24 15.18 21.25
C ASP A 206 -8.25 15.89 22.61
N ALA A 207 -7.87 15.19 23.68
CA ALA A 207 -7.73 15.80 25.00
C ALA A 207 -6.62 16.88 25.01
N ARG A 208 -5.48 16.62 24.34
CA ARG A 208 -4.40 17.61 24.21
C ARG A 208 -4.82 18.82 23.39
N THR A 209 -5.53 18.63 22.27
CA THR A 209 -6.01 19.76 21.45
C THR A 209 -7.05 20.60 22.19
N LEU A 210 -7.96 19.99 22.96
CA LEU A 210 -8.87 20.73 23.82
C LEU A 210 -8.14 21.52 24.91
N GLN A 211 -7.08 20.94 25.51
CA GLN A 211 -6.25 21.64 26.50
C GLN A 211 -5.52 22.85 25.88
N THR A 212 -4.95 22.70 24.69
CA THR A 212 -4.26 23.82 24.01
C THR A 212 -5.24 24.92 23.60
N LEU A 213 -6.43 24.56 23.10
CA LEU A 213 -7.50 25.51 22.81
C LEU A 213 -7.96 26.26 24.07
N GLY A 214 -8.06 25.57 25.21
CA GLY A 214 -8.37 26.19 26.50
C GLY A 214 -7.34 27.25 26.91
N ILE A 215 -6.04 26.96 26.76
CA ILE A 215 -4.95 27.91 27.05
C ILE A 215 -5.00 29.12 26.10
N VAL A 216 -5.21 28.88 24.80
CA VAL A 216 -5.33 29.97 23.81
C VAL A 216 -6.53 30.85 24.13
N HIS A 217 -7.68 30.27 24.48
CA HIS A 217 -8.88 31.02 24.86
C HIS A 217 -8.67 31.83 26.15
N ALA A 218 -7.95 31.28 27.13
CA ALA A 218 -7.63 32.00 28.37
C ALA A 218 -6.69 33.21 28.12
N THR A 219 -5.75 33.09 27.19
CA THR A 219 -4.80 34.17 26.87
C THR A 219 -5.38 35.25 25.94
N THR A 220 -6.34 34.89 25.09
CA THR A 220 -7.00 35.81 24.15
C THR A 220 -8.24 36.51 24.70
N ASN A 221 -8.81 36.06 25.82
CA ASN A 221 -9.98 36.70 26.42
C ASN A 221 -9.59 37.97 27.21
N PRO A 222 -9.92 39.18 26.71
CA PRO A 222 -9.52 40.45 27.34
C PRO A 222 -10.11 40.62 28.74
N ASN A 223 -11.28 40.01 29.03
CA ASN A 223 -11.94 40.11 30.33
C ASN A 223 -11.19 39.39 31.47
N VAL A 224 -10.21 38.54 31.15
CA VAL A 224 -9.39 37.84 32.16
C VAL A 224 -8.22 38.70 32.63
N ARG A 225 -7.79 39.72 31.87
CA ARG A 225 -6.65 40.57 32.21
C ARG A 225 -6.93 41.68 33.22
N GLU A 226 -8.19 41.99 33.51
CA GLU A 226 -8.58 43.10 34.38
C GLU A 226 -8.95 42.69 35.82
N ARG A 227 -8.66 41.44 36.22
CA ARG A 227 -8.77 40.96 37.60
C ARG A 227 -7.41 40.61 38.18
#